data_AF-A0A077KF74-F1
#
_entry.id   AF-A0A077KF74-F1
#
_cell.length_a   1.000
_cell.length_b   1.000
_cell.length_c   1.000
_cell.angle_alpha   90.00
_cell.angle_beta   90.00
_cell.angle_gamma   90.00
#
_symmetry.space_group_name_H-M   'P 1'
#
loop_
_entity.id
_entity.type
_entity.pdbx_description
1 polymer ?
#
loop_
_entity_poly.entity_id
_entity_poly.type
_entity_poly.pdbx_seq_one_letter_code
_entity_poly.pdbx_strand_id
1 'polypeptide(L)'
;MGVVIVACILLIFKTEFQYKEGIIYGVLCAIFGTIFSVFNGKMFGKTSSGNIIFYEIFCGWFILMLFYLFSGQIFQMNEINYRDIALICLLASVFTAFPMLESVNLMKYISPFTLILTVNLEPVYGIILAFFIFGESEHMSPIFYIASGVMILAIIANGLIKARKTKNFN
;
A
#
# COMPACT_ATOMS: atom_id res chain seq x y z
N MET A 1 -4.93 -8.72 -17.30
CA MET A 1 -5.36 -7.76 -16.25
C MET A 1 -4.24 -6.81 -15.83
N GLY A 2 -3.07 -7.29 -15.40
CA GLY A 2 -1.95 -6.42 -15.00
C GLY A 2 -1.54 -5.36 -16.04
N VAL A 3 -1.41 -5.74 -17.32
CA VAL A 3 -1.07 -4.79 -18.41
C VAL A 3 -2.12 -3.69 -18.58
N VAL A 4 -3.40 -4.01 -18.40
CA VAL A 4 -4.51 -3.03 -18.51
C VAL A 4 -4.44 -2.03 -17.37
N ILE A 5 -4.16 -2.50 -16.15
CA ILE A 5 -3.99 -1.64 -14.96
C ILE A 5 -2.78 -0.72 -15.16
N VAL A 6 -1.64 -1.25 -15.60
CA VAL A 6 -0.44 -0.46 -15.91
C VAL A 6 -0.73 0.58 -16.99
N ALA A 7 -1.46 0.24 -18.05
CA ALA A 7 -1.85 1.20 -19.09
C ALA A 7 -2.77 2.32 -18.55
N CYS A 8 -3.71 2.01 -17.66
CA CYS A 8 -4.58 3.01 -17.03
C CYS A 8 -3.78 3.94 -16.11
N ILE A 9 -2.86 3.39 -15.32
CA ILE A 9 -1.94 4.15 -14.48
C ILE A 9 -1.09 5.09 -15.34
N LEU A 10 -0.53 4.60 -16.44
CA LEU A 10 0.25 5.42 -17.37
C LEU A 10 -0.60 6.52 -18.00
N LEU A 11 -1.87 6.29 -18.33
CA LEU A 11 -2.76 7.33 -18.85
C LEU A 11 -3.07 8.41 -17.82
N ILE A 12 -3.32 8.03 -16.57
CA ILE A 12 -3.53 8.97 -15.45
C ILE A 12 -2.27 9.85 -15.30
N PHE A 13 -1.09 9.24 -15.24
CA PHE A 13 0.19 9.95 -15.06
C PHE A 13 0.69 10.68 -16.31
N LYS A 14 0.29 10.28 -17.52
CA LYS A 14 0.65 10.97 -18.77
C LYS A 14 0.09 12.41 -18.78
N THR A 15 -1.02 12.64 -18.08
CA THR A 15 -1.57 13.98 -17.86
C THR A 15 -0.69 14.84 -16.94
N GLU A 16 0.20 14.20 -16.17
CA GLU A 16 0.97 14.75 -15.06
C GLU A 16 2.48 14.43 -15.20
N PHE A 17 3.05 14.58 -16.41
CA PHE A 17 4.44 14.20 -16.75
C PHE A 17 5.56 14.81 -15.87
N GLN A 18 5.22 15.68 -14.92
CA GLN A 18 6.17 16.27 -13.96
C GLN A 18 6.68 15.27 -12.90
N TYR A 19 6.07 14.09 -12.74
CA TYR A 19 6.37 13.18 -11.63
C TYR A 19 7.20 11.92 -11.98
N LYS A 20 8.09 12.00 -12.98
CA LYS A 20 8.88 10.84 -13.46
C LYS A 20 9.62 10.07 -12.35
N GLU A 21 10.30 10.78 -11.44
CA GLU A 21 11.02 10.16 -10.32
C GLU A 21 10.07 9.44 -9.36
N GLY A 22 8.91 10.04 -9.08
CA GLY A 22 7.87 9.43 -8.24
C GLY A 22 7.33 8.11 -8.82
N ILE A 23 7.19 8.03 -10.15
CA ILE A 23 6.77 6.79 -10.83
C ILE A 23 7.82 5.70 -10.65
N ILE A 24 9.11 6.03 -10.81
CA ILE A 24 10.21 5.06 -10.65
C ILE A 24 10.22 4.53 -9.21
N TYR A 25 10.17 5.42 -8.21
CA TYR A 25 10.13 5.02 -6.81
C TYR A 25 8.87 4.23 -6.46
N GLY A 26 7.70 4.59 -7.02
CA GLY A 26 6.46 3.85 -6.83
C GLY A 26 6.54 2.42 -7.37
N VAL A 27 7.14 2.23 -8.55
CA VAL A 27 7.37 0.88 -9.11
C VAL A 27 8.35 0.09 -8.25
N LEU A 28 9.43 0.70 -7.77
CA LEU A 28 10.37 0.06 -6.85
C LEU A 28 9.69 -0.35 -5.54
N CYS A 29 8.89 0.53 -4.94
CA CYS A 29 8.07 0.24 -3.76
C CYS A 29 7.13 -0.95 -4.00
N ALA A 30 6.46 -1.02 -5.15
CA ALA A 30 5.59 -2.14 -5.48
C ALA A 30 6.35 -3.47 -5.61
N ILE A 31 7.54 -3.45 -6.21
CA ILE A 31 8.43 -4.62 -6.31
C ILE A 31 8.86 -5.08 -4.91
N PHE A 32 9.39 -4.16 -4.09
CA PHE A 32 9.82 -4.49 -2.74
C PHE A 32 8.67 -4.95 -1.85
N GLY A 33 7.51 -4.30 -1.91
CA GLY A 33 6.30 -4.71 -1.19
C GLY A 33 5.82 -6.11 -1.59
N THR A 34 5.92 -6.45 -2.88
CA THR A 34 5.59 -7.81 -3.36
C THR A 34 6.60 -8.84 -2.82
N ILE A 35 7.89 -8.57 -2.91
CA ILE A 35 8.96 -9.44 -2.39
C ILE A 35 8.78 -9.65 -0.88
N PHE A 36 8.53 -8.58 -0.15
CA PHE A 36 8.26 -8.58 1.29
C PHE A 36 7.06 -9.48 1.63
N SER A 37 5.92 -9.30 0.96
CA SER A 37 4.74 -10.14 1.18
C SER A 37 4.97 -11.62 0.85
N VAL A 38 5.75 -11.93 -0.19
CA VAL A 38 6.12 -13.32 -0.53
C VAL A 38 7.02 -13.94 0.55
N PHE A 39 8.00 -13.20 1.08
CA PHE A 39 8.83 -13.69 2.18
C PHE A 39 8.01 -13.91 3.45
N ASN A 40 7.08 -13.01 3.77
CA ASN A 40 6.18 -13.17 4.92
C ASN A 40 5.30 -14.41 4.76
N GLY A 41 4.78 -14.63 3.56
CA GLY A 41 4.07 -15.87 3.22
C GLY A 41 4.89 -17.15 3.37
N LYS A 42 6.22 -17.10 3.18
CA LYS A 42 7.13 -18.25 3.39
C LYS A 42 7.57 -18.45 4.83
N MET A 43 7.65 -17.38 5.60
CA MET A 43 8.00 -17.41 7.03
C MET A 43 6.78 -17.74 7.90
N PHE A 44 5.59 -17.52 7.37
CA PHE A 44 4.33 -17.92 7.96
C PHE A 44 4.35 -19.40 8.39
N GLY A 45 3.94 -19.66 9.64
CA GLY A 45 3.93 -20.99 10.26
C GLY A 45 5.26 -21.47 10.86
N LYS A 46 6.39 -20.79 10.59
CA LYS A 46 7.69 -21.11 11.21
C LYS A 46 7.93 -20.38 12.54
N THR A 47 7.21 -19.28 12.76
CA THR A 47 7.25 -18.48 13.99
C THR A 47 5.92 -17.72 14.15
N SER A 48 5.71 -17.06 15.28
CA SER A 48 4.50 -16.27 15.52
C SER A 48 4.48 -15.00 14.65
N SER A 49 3.28 -14.57 14.21
CA SER A 49 3.10 -13.33 13.43
C SER A 49 3.69 -12.10 14.13
N GLY A 50 3.56 -12.05 15.47
CA GLY A 50 4.11 -10.98 16.29
C GLY A 50 5.63 -10.90 16.22
N ASN A 51 6.32 -12.05 16.21
CA ASN A 51 7.78 -12.08 16.08
C ASN A 51 8.22 -11.57 14.70
N ILE A 52 7.53 -11.98 13.63
CA ILE A 52 7.83 -11.52 12.27
C ILE A 52 7.79 -9.99 12.22
N ILE A 53 6.67 -9.40 12.66
CA ILE A 53 6.44 -7.96 12.56
C ILE A 53 7.35 -7.17 13.50
N PHE A 54 7.63 -7.69 14.68
CA PHE A 54 8.56 -7.06 15.60
C PHE A 54 9.92 -6.86 14.93
N TYR A 55 10.46 -7.91 14.31
CA TYR A 55 11.75 -7.80 13.60
C TYR A 55 11.65 -6.92 12.35
N GLU A 56 10.55 -6.94 11.61
CA GLU A 56 10.37 -6.08 10.43
C GLU A 56 10.36 -4.60 10.78
N ILE A 57 9.53 -4.20 11.73
CA ILE A 57 9.41 -2.81 12.17
C ILE A 57 10.72 -2.36 12.83
N PHE A 58 11.34 -3.21 13.66
CA PHE A 58 12.60 -2.90 14.31
C PHE A 58 13.74 -2.71 13.31
N CYS A 59 13.90 -3.62 12.35
CA CYS A 59 14.92 -3.49 11.31
C CYS A 59 14.67 -2.26 10.44
N GLY A 60 13.41 -1.97 10.07
CA GLY A 60 13.04 -0.77 9.32
C GLY A 60 13.41 0.51 10.07
N TRP A 61 13.03 0.60 11.34
CA TRP A 61 13.40 1.71 12.23
C TRP A 61 14.92 1.84 12.36
N PHE A 62 15.64 0.74 12.56
CA PHE A 62 17.09 0.73 12.74
C PHE A 62 17.84 1.21 11.49
N ILE A 63 17.43 0.73 10.30
CA ILE A 63 18.03 1.17 9.03
C ILE A 63 17.77 2.66 8.79
N LEU A 64 16.54 3.13 9.03
CA LEU A 64 16.22 4.56 8.89
C LEU A 64 16.99 5.41 9.90
N MET A 65 17.11 4.95 11.14
CA MET A 65 17.88 5.65 12.17
C MET A 65 19.34 5.82 11.74
N LEU A 66 19.98 4.76 11.25
CA LEU A 66 21.36 4.84 10.73
C LEU A 66 21.45 5.81 9.55
N PHE A 67 20.52 5.73 8.59
CA PHE A 67 20.51 6.64 7.43
C PHE A 67 20.43 8.11 7.85
N TYR A 68 19.52 8.44 8.78
CA TYR A 68 19.36 9.80 9.27
C TYR A 68 20.56 10.26 10.12
N LEU A 69 21.20 9.34 10.86
CA LEU A 69 22.40 9.62 11.63
C LEU A 69 23.58 9.98 10.71
N PHE A 70 23.80 9.23 9.64
CA PHE A 70 24.89 9.47 8.70
C PHE A 70 24.64 10.66 7.75
N SER A 71 23.38 10.99 7.46
CA SER A 71 23.04 12.20 6.69
C SER A 71 23.07 13.49 7.51
N GLY A 72 23.22 13.40 8.83
CA GLY A 72 23.26 14.56 9.74
C GLY A 72 21.91 15.27 9.94
N GLN A 73 20.84 14.76 9.33
CA GLN A 73 19.51 15.38 9.34
C GLN A 73 18.78 15.24 10.68
N ILE A 74 19.21 14.32 11.56
CA ILE A 74 18.64 14.15 12.91
C ILE A 74 18.74 15.45 13.73
N PHE A 75 19.82 16.21 13.54
CA PHE A 75 20.10 17.42 14.33
C PHE A 75 19.37 18.67 13.81
N GLN A 76 18.69 18.58 12.67
CA GLN A 76 17.92 19.69 12.09
C GLN A 76 16.44 19.69 12.53
N MET A 77 16.05 18.78 13.42
CA MET A 77 14.68 18.67 13.89
C MET A 77 14.33 19.87 14.79
N ASN A 78 13.44 20.73 14.30
CA ASN A 78 12.83 21.83 15.06
C ASN A 78 11.91 21.32 16.18
N GLU A 79 11.44 22.24 17.03
CA GLU A 79 10.49 21.93 18.11
C GLU A 79 9.29 21.12 17.60
N ILE A 80 9.11 19.92 18.17
CA ILE A 80 8.01 19.02 17.86
C ILE A 80 6.86 19.34 18.82
N ASN A 81 5.68 19.68 18.26
CA ASN A 81 4.49 19.96 19.07
C ASN A 81 3.95 18.66 19.69
N TYR A 82 3.45 18.72 20.92
CA TYR A 82 2.74 17.63 21.58
C TYR A 82 1.58 17.06 20.76
N ARG A 83 0.90 17.91 19.98
CA ARG A 83 -0.16 17.48 19.06
C ARG A 83 0.39 16.56 17.96
N ASP A 84 1.56 16.89 17.41
CA ASP A 84 2.17 16.11 16.33
C ASP A 84 2.64 14.76 16.87
N ILE A 85 3.21 14.73 18.08
CA ILE A 85 3.57 13.48 18.77
C ILE A 85 2.33 12.60 18.97
N ALA A 86 1.22 13.15 19.45
CA ALA A 86 -0.02 12.39 19.65
C ALA A 86 -0.57 11.81 18.34
N LEU A 87 -0.55 12.60 17.26
CA LEU A 87 -0.99 12.14 15.93
C LEU A 87 -0.06 11.07 15.35
N ILE A 88 1.26 11.22 15.50
CA ILE A 88 2.25 10.23 15.06
C ILE A 88 2.08 8.93 15.84
N CYS A 89 1.88 8.99 17.16
CA CYS A 89 1.62 7.80 17.97
C CYS A 89 0.35 7.08 17.53
N LEU A 90 -0.73 7.82 17.23
CA LEU A 90 -1.97 7.25 16.72
C LEU A 90 -1.76 6.59 15.34
N LEU A 91 -1.08 7.29 14.43
CA LEU A 91 -0.80 6.81 13.07
C LEU A 91 0.07 5.54 13.08
N ALA A 92 1.16 5.55 13.86
CA ALA A 92 2.10 4.45 13.94
C ALA A 92 1.50 3.20 14.61
N SER A 93 0.62 3.37 15.58
CA SER A 93 -0.01 2.24 16.29
C SER A 93 -1.25 1.72 15.56
N VAL A 94 -2.33 2.51 15.53
CA VAL A 94 -3.66 2.09 15.07
C VAL A 94 -3.72 1.95 13.56
N PHE A 95 -3.04 2.83 12.82
CA PHE A 95 -3.13 2.87 11.37
C PHE A 95 -1.96 2.19 10.65
N THR A 96 -0.93 1.75 11.37
CA THR A 96 0.24 1.08 10.77
C THR A 96 0.53 -0.27 11.44
N ALA A 97 0.96 -0.29 12.71
CA ALA A 97 1.38 -1.53 13.37
C ALA A 97 0.24 -2.56 13.50
N PHE A 98 -0.96 -2.12 13.89
CA PHE A 98 -2.12 -3.02 14.02
C PHE A 98 -2.55 -3.64 12.67
N PRO A 99 -2.75 -2.86 11.58
CA PRO A 99 -3.05 -3.43 10.26
C PRO A 99 -1.96 -4.35 9.73
N MET A 100 -0.68 -4.06 9.97
CA MET A 100 0.42 -4.97 9.61
C MET A 100 0.31 -6.30 10.37
N LEU A 101 -0.01 -6.25 11.67
CA LEU A 101 -0.27 -7.41 12.51
C LEU A 101 -1.41 -8.27 12.00
N GLU A 102 -2.54 -7.64 11.71
CA GLU A 102 -3.68 -8.34 11.15
C GLU A 102 -3.40 -8.85 9.74
N SER A 103 -2.63 -8.14 8.92
CA SER A 103 -2.26 -8.59 7.57
C SER A 103 -1.47 -9.89 7.59
N VAL A 104 -0.49 -10.03 8.49
CA VAL A 104 0.26 -11.29 8.66
C VAL A 104 -0.61 -12.38 9.30
N ASN A 105 -1.51 -12.03 10.22
CA ASN A 105 -2.48 -12.98 10.77
C ASN A 105 -3.48 -13.48 9.72
N LEU A 106 -3.95 -12.61 8.83
CA LEU A 106 -4.86 -12.96 7.75
C LEU A 106 -4.22 -13.93 6.76
N MET A 107 -2.88 -13.98 6.67
CA MET A 107 -2.20 -15.03 5.89
C MET A 107 -2.48 -16.45 6.40
N LYS A 108 -3.06 -16.62 7.60
CA LYS A 108 -3.63 -17.90 8.09
C LYS A 108 -4.82 -18.37 7.26
N TYR A 109 -5.57 -17.44 6.68
CA TYR A 109 -6.86 -17.71 6.03
C TYR A 109 -6.84 -17.39 4.53
N ILE A 110 -5.98 -16.46 4.10
CA ILE A 110 -5.87 -16.03 2.72
C ILE A 110 -4.43 -16.12 2.22
N SER A 111 -4.25 -16.42 0.94
CA SER A 111 -2.90 -16.46 0.36
C SER A 111 -2.25 -15.06 0.33
N PRO A 112 -0.90 -14.95 0.36
CA PRO A 112 -0.20 -13.68 0.18
C PRO A 112 -0.64 -12.94 -1.09
N PHE A 113 -0.93 -13.69 -2.16
CA PHE A 113 -1.48 -13.13 -3.38
C PHE A 113 -2.83 -12.42 -3.15
N THR A 114 -3.74 -13.04 -2.39
CA THR A 114 -5.06 -12.47 -2.10
C THR A 114 -4.92 -11.22 -1.26
N LEU A 115 -4.01 -11.22 -0.27
CA LEU A 115 -3.72 -10.05 0.54
C LEU A 115 -3.26 -8.86 -0.33
N ILE A 116 -2.28 -9.08 -1.22
CA ILE A 116 -1.80 -8.03 -2.15
C ILE A 116 -2.92 -7.54 -3.06
N LEU A 117 -3.81 -8.42 -3.54
CA LEU A 117 -4.94 -8.00 -4.36
C LEU A 117 -5.89 -7.08 -3.59
N THR A 118 -6.14 -7.37 -2.30
CA THR A 118 -6.95 -6.52 -1.43
C THR A 118 -6.29 -5.16 -1.20
N VAL A 119 -4.98 -5.12 -0.99
CA VAL A 119 -4.22 -3.86 -0.85
C VAL A 119 -4.27 -3.04 -2.14
N ASN A 120 -4.24 -3.67 -3.31
CA ASN A 120 -4.40 -2.95 -4.58
C ASN A 120 -5.78 -2.29 -4.77
N LEU A 121 -6.76 -2.55 -3.90
CA LEU A 121 -8.03 -1.82 -3.86
C LEU A 121 -7.97 -0.54 -3.00
N GLU A 122 -6.89 -0.31 -2.27
CA GLU A 122 -6.64 0.91 -1.49
C GLU A 122 -6.89 2.20 -2.30
N PRO A 123 -6.43 2.33 -3.55
CA PRO A 123 -6.74 3.52 -4.36
C PRO A 123 -8.24 3.70 -4.59
N VAL A 124 -8.99 2.61 -4.76
CA VAL A 124 -10.44 2.66 -5.01
C VAL A 124 -11.18 3.14 -3.77
N TYR A 125 -10.88 2.54 -2.61
CA TYR A 125 -11.49 2.97 -1.35
C TYR A 125 -11.06 4.37 -0.95
N GLY A 126 -9.81 4.76 -1.24
CA GLY A 126 -9.30 6.12 -1.04
C GLY A 126 -10.09 7.15 -1.84
N ILE A 127 -10.35 6.90 -3.13
CA ILE A 127 -11.19 7.78 -3.97
C ILE A 127 -12.61 7.90 -3.41
N ILE A 128 -13.23 6.78 -3.02
CA ILE A 128 -14.59 6.77 -2.46
C ILE A 128 -14.63 7.56 -1.15
N LEU A 129 -13.67 7.35 -0.26
CA LEU A 129 -13.60 8.04 1.03
C LEU A 129 -13.36 9.54 0.85
N ALA A 130 -12.46 9.92 -0.06
CA ALA A 130 -12.16 11.31 -0.39
C ALA A 130 -13.41 12.04 -0.90
N PHE A 131 -14.22 11.41 -1.76
CA PHE A 131 -15.50 11.94 -2.22
C PHE A 131 -16.44 12.28 -1.06
N PHE A 132 -16.56 11.41 -0.05
CA PHE A 132 -17.44 11.64 1.10
C PHE A 132 -16.90 12.65 2.11
N ILE A 133 -15.58 12.67 2.34
CA ILE A 133 -14.97 13.54 3.37
C ILE A 133 -14.76 14.96 2.86
N PHE A 134 -14.20 15.12 1.66
CA PHE A 134 -13.81 16.44 1.18
C PHE A 134 -14.98 17.17 0.50
N GLY A 135 -15.94 16.45 -0.09
CA GLY A 135 -17.19 17.00 -0.64
C GLY A 135 -17.02 17.98 -1.81
N GLU A 136 -15.83 18.57 -1.98
CA GLU A 136 -15.43 19.38 -3.12
C GLU A 136 -15.05 18.45 -4.26
N SER A 137 -15.73 18.61 -5.40
CA SER A 137 -15.34 18.05 -6.67
C SER A 137 -14.07 18.73 -7.13
N GLU A 138 -12.92 18.25 -6.69
CA GLU A 138 -11.67 18.49 -7.40
C GLU A 138 -11.87 17.91 -8.80
N HIS A 139 -12.22 18.77 -9.77
CA HIS A 139 -12.58 18.34 -11.11
C HIS A 139 -11.32 17.87 -11.82
N MET A 140 -11.03 16.58 -11.68
CA MET A 140 -9.98 15.92 -12.44
C MET A 140 -10.31 15.92 -13.94
N SER A 141 -9.30 15.67 -14.77
CA SER A 141 -9.51 15.63 -16.22
C SER A 141 -10.50 14.53 -16.62
N PRO A 142 -11.28 14.68 -17.71
CA PRO A 142 -12.13 13.62 -18.23
C PRO A 142 -11.39 12.29 -18.47
N ILE A 143 -10.09 12.37 -18.81
CA ILE A 143 -9.22 11.21 -19.01
C ILE A 143 -9.00 10.46 -17.69
N PHE A 144 -8.82 11.17 -16.58
CA PHE A 144 -8.69 10.57 -15.25
C PHE A 144 -9.93 9.75 -14.88
N TYR A 145 -11.14 10.27 -15.12
CA TYR A 145 -12.37 9.55 -14.82
C TYR A 145 -12.53 8.29 -15.65
N ILE A 146 -12.25 8.35 -16.95
CA ILE A 146 -12.33 7.19 -17.84
C ILE A 146 -11.29 6.14 -17.43
N ALA A 147 -10.03 6.55 -17.21
CA ALA A 147 -8.95 5.62 -16.84
C ALA A 147 -9.20 4.98 -15.46
N SER A 148 -9.68 5.74 -14.48
CA SER A 148 -10.02 5.24 -13.14
C SER A 148 -11.20 4.28 -13.20
N GLY A 149 -12.24 4.58 -13.99
CA GLY A 149 -13.38 3.69 -14.21
C GLY A 149 -12.96 2.36 -14.84
N VAL A 150 -12.13 2.39 -15.88
CA VAL A 150 -11.59 1.17 -16.52
C VAL A 150 -10.71 0.38 -15.54
N MET A 151 -9.89 1.07 -14.74
CA MET A 151 -9.05 0.43 -13.72
C MET A 151 -9.89 -0.31 -12.67
N ILE A 152 -10.91 0.34 -12.12
CA ILE A 152 -11.83 -0.26 -11.14
C ILE A 152 -12.52 -1.49 -11.74
N LEU A 153 -13.07 -1.38 -12.95
CA LEU A 153 -13.72 -2.49 -13.64
C LEU A 153 -12.76 -3.67 -13.87
N ALA A 154 -11.52 -3.39 -14.27
CA ALA A 154 -10.50 -4.42 -14.49
C ALA A 154 -10.14 -5.15 -13.18
N ILE A 155 -10.03 -4.43 -12.06
CA ILE A 155 -9.74 -5.04 -10.76
C ILE A 155 -10.94 -5.89 -10.29
N ILE A 156 -12.16 -5.38 -10.39
CA ILE A 156 -13.39 -6.12 -10.04
C ILE A 156 -13.50 -7.38 -10.89
N ALA A 157 -13.34 -7.27 -12.21
CA ALA A 157 -13.37 -8.41 -13.12
C ALA A 157 -12.30 -9.46 -12.76
N ASN A 158 -11.09 -9.03 -12.42
CA ASN A 158 -10.02 -9.92 -11.98
C ASN A 158 -10.38 -10.66 -10.67
N GLY A 159 -10.95 -9.93 -9.70
CA GLY A 159 -11.45 -10.50 -8.45
C GLY A 159 -12.55 -11.54 -8.69
N LEU A 160 -13.54 -11.23 -9.52
CA LEU A 160 -14.67 -12.11 -9.84
C LEU A 160 -14.24 -13.37 -10.59
N ILE A 161 -13.36 -13.24 -11.60
CA ILE A 161 -12.84 -14.39 -12.35
C ILE A 161 -12.07 -15.33 -11.41
N LYS A 162 -11.27 -14.77 -10.50
CA LYS A 162 -10.49 -15.57 -9.56
C LYS A 162 -11.38 -16.26 -8.52
N ALA A 163 -12.37 -15.56 -7.98
CA ALA A 163 -13.36 -16.13 -7.07
C ALA A 163 -14.14 -17.29 -7.71
N ARG A 164 -14.53 -17.15 -8.99
CA ARG A 164 -15.18 -18.23 -9.76
C ARG A 164 -14.26 -19.43 -10.01
N LYS A 165 -12.98 -19.20 -10.31
CA LYS A 165 -12.01 -20.30 -10.46
C LYS A 165 -11.84 -21.08 -9.16
N THR A 166 -11.73 -20.42 -8.02
CA THR A 166 -11.61 -21.11 -6.71
C THR A 166 -12.86 -21.94 -6.38
N LYS A 167 -14.06 -21.51 -6.81
CA LYS A 167 -15.31 -22.24 -6.60
C LYS A 167 -15.46 -23.50 -7.48
N ASN A 168 -14.75 -23.60 -8.61
CA ASN A 168 -14.79 -24.76 -9.50
C ASN A 168 -13.75 -25.86 -9.16
N PHE A 169 -12.88 -25.62 -8.17
CA PHE A 169 -11.87 -26.59 -7.70
C PHE A 169 -12.19 -27.20 -6.32
N ASN A 170 -13.33 -26.83 -5.72
CA ASN A 170 -13.94 -27.48 -4.55
C ASN A 170 -15.23 -28.17 -4.98
#